data_AF-A0A2A5B9Y3-F1
#
_entry.id   AF-A0A2A5B9Y3-F1
#
_cell.length_a   1.000
_cell.length_b   1.000
_cell.length_c   1.000
_cell.angle_alpha   90.00
_cell.angle_beta   90.00
_cell.angle_gamma   90.00
#
_symmetry.space_group_name_H-M   'P 1'
#
loop_
_entity.id
_entity.type
_entity.pdbx_description
1 polymer ?
#
loop_
_entity_poly.entity_id
_entity_poly.type
_entity_poly.pdbx_seq_one_letter_code
_entity_poly.pdbx_strand_id
1 'polypeptide(L)' 'MSHEEDFKAFNISHDNYHTTHSDENQFYSETIFSRLKDKGLIEEKEIEQLYDKEKELFLSDRYVQ' A
#
# COMPACT_ATOMS: atom_id res chain seq x y z
N MET A 1 11.42 -19.05 -2.29
CA MET A 1 10.05 -19.51 -2.54
C MET A 1 9.19 -18.29 -2.71
N SER A 2 8.74 -18.08 -3.94
CA SER A 2 7.71 -17.09 -4.26
C SER A 2 6.35 -17.66 -3.84
N HIS A 3 5.42 -16.82 -3.38
CA HIS A 3 4.05 -17.24 -3.06
C HIS A 3 3.38 -18.01 -4.21
N GLU A 4 3.70 -17.67 -5.45
CA GLU A 4 3.17 -18.33 -6.64
C GLU A 4 3.62 -19.79 -6.77
N GLU A 5 4.85 -20.11 -6.35
CA GLU A 5 5.38 -21.49 -6.37
C GLU A 5 4.63 -22.36 -5.36
N ASP A 6 4.36 -21.82 -4.18
CA ASP A 6 3.60 -22.51 -3.15
C ASP A 6 2.16 -22.77 -3.62
N PHE A 7 1.48 -21.77 -4.23
CA PHE A 7 0.14 -21.96 -4.76
C PHE A 7 0.08 -23.09 -5.80
N LYS A 8 1.05 -23.14 -6.72
CA LYS A 8 1.16 -24.22 -7.70
C LYS A 8 1.38 -25.57 -7.03
N ALA A 9 2.22 -25.64 -5.99
CA ALA A 9 2.49 -26.87 -5.25
C ALA A 9 1.25 -27.41 -4.51
N PHE A 10 0.31 -26.53 -4.13
CA PHE A 10 -0.96 -26.90 -3.50
C PHE A 10 -2.15 -26.97 -4.49
N ASN A 11 -1.88 -27.01 -5.80
CA ASN A 11 -2.91 -27.04 -6.85
C ASN A 11 -3.93 -25.89 -6.77
N ILE A 12 -3.51 -24.74 -6.22
CA ILE A 12 -4.31 -23.52 -6.19
C ILE A 12 -4.12 -22.81 -7.53
N SER A 13 -5.21 -22.68 -8.30
CA SER A 13 -5.21 -22.08 -9.63
C SER A 13 -6.03 -20.81 -9.64
N HIS A 14 -5.34 -19.67 -9.70
CA HIS A 14 -5.95 -18.36 -9.94
C HIS A 14 -5.94 -18.08 -11.44
N ASP A 15 -7.03 -17.50 -11.96
CA ASP A 15 -7.06 -17.00 -13.35
C ASP A 15 -6.12 -15.81 -13.55
N ASN A 16 -5.99 -14.98 -12.51
CA ASN A 16 -5.03 -13.88 -12.46
C ASN A 16 -4.49 -13.72 -11.03
N TYR A 17 -3.18 -13.89 -10.86
CA TYR A 17 -2.47 -13.57 -9.64
C TYR A 17 -1.50 -12.43 -9.95
N HIS A 18 -1.75 -11.27 -9.36
CA HIS A 18 -1.06 -10.04 -9.72
C HIS A 18 -0.57 -9.26 -8.49
N THR A 19 0.10 -8.14 -8.74
CA THR A 19 0.77 -7.34 -7.71
C THR A 19 0.09 -5.99 -7.53
N THR A 20 0.11 -5.48 -6.29
CA THR A 20 -0.27 -4.09 -6.00
C THR A 20 0.78 -3.08 -6.47
N HIS A 21 1.99 -3.55 -6.81
CA HIS A 21 3.03 -2.77 -7.48
C HIS A 21 2.93 -2.95 -9.01
N SER A 22 1.83 -2.49 -9.58
CA SER A 22 1.51 -2.52 -11.01
C SER A 22 1.00 -1.16 -11.47
N ASP A 23 1.21 -0.84 -12.75
CA ASP A 23 0.77 0.42 -13.35
C ASP A 23 -0.77 0.56 -13.28
N GLU A 24 -1.50 -0.54 -13.45
CA GLU A 24 -2.95 -0.57 -13.34
C GLU A 24 -3.41 -0.23 -11.92
N ASN A 25 -2.79 -0.83 -10.90
CA ASN A 25 -3.15 -0.55 -9.51
C ASN A 25 -2.80 0.89 -9.13
N GLN A 26 -1.66 1.42 -9.59
CA GLN A 26 -1.30 2.81 -9.38
C GLN A 26 -2.36 3.75 -10.00
N PHE A 27 -2.69 3.55 -11.27
CA PHE A 27 -3.69 4.35 -11.99
C PHE A 27 -5.05 4.37 -11.28
N TYR A 28 -5.55 3.19 -10.87
CA TYR A 28 -6.83 3.12 -10.18
C TYR A 28 -6.78 3.69 -8.76
N SER A 29 -5.68 3.48 -8.03
CA SER A 29 -5.50 4.04 -6.69
C SER A 29 -5.52 5.57 -6.71
N GLU A 30 -4.76 6.17 -7.62
CA GLU A 30 -4.73 7.62 -7.84
C GLU A 30 -6.11 8.14 -8.26
N THR A 31 -6.77 7.46 -9.19
CA THR A 31 -8.11 7.84 -9.67
C THR A 31 -9.15 7.85 -8.54
N ILE A 32 -9.14 6.82 -7.68
CA ILE A 32 -10.06 6.73 -6.54
C ILE A 32 -9.78 7.85 -5.55
N PHE A 33 -8.51 8.05 -5.19
CA PHE A 33 -8.10 9.12 -4.28
C PHE A 33 -8.53 10.50 -4.79
N SER A 34 -8.23 10.84 -6.04
CA SER A 34 -8.61 12.13 -6.63
C SER A 34 -10.12 12.35 -6.61
N ARG A 35 -10.92 11.33 -6.94
CA ARG A 35 -12.39 11.43 -6.90
C ARG A 35 -12.94 11.64 -5.49
N LEU A 36 -12.33 11.05 -4.46
CA LEU A 36 -12.71 11.29 -3.08
C LEU A 36 -12.32 12.71 -2.64
N LYS A 37 -11.14 13.17 -3.04
CA LYS A 37 -10.67 14.54 -2.80
C LYS A 37 -11.60 15.57 -3.43
N ASP A 38 -11.95 15.40 -4.71
CA ASP A 38 -12.84 16.31 -5.46
C ASP A 38 -14.25 16.39 -4.86
N LYS A 39 -14.70 15.31 -4.20
CA LYS A 39 -15.98 15.27 -3.48
C LYS A 39 -15.92 15.85 -2.06
N GLY A 40 -14.75 16.32 -1.61
CA GLY A 40 -14.55 16.81 -0.24
C GLY A 40 -14.66 15.72 0.82
N LEU A 41 -14.39 14.46 0.47
CA LEU A 41 -14.50 13.30 1.36
C LEU A 41 -13.16 12.92 2.03
N ILE A 42 -12.13 13.76 1.89
CA ILE A 42 -10.82 13.58 2.52
C ILE A 42 -10.61 14.73 3.49
N GLU A 43 -10.25 14.37 4.74
CA GLU A 43 -9.90 15.32 5.78
C GLU A 43 -8.38 15.31 5.99
N GLU A 44 -7.77 16.49 6.02
CA GLU A 44 -6.35 16.66 6.34
C GLU A 44 -6.20 17.11 7.80
N LYS A 45 -5.30 16.46 8.55
CA LYS A 45 -5.01 16.77 9.95
C LYS A 45 -3.51 16.81 10.16
N GLU A 46 -3.06 17.77 10.96
CA GLU A 46 -1.72 17.76 11.50
C GLU A 46 -1.62 16.69 12.59
N ILE A 47 -0.58 15.86 12.52
CA ILE A 47 -0.34 14.77 13.47
C ILE A 47 1.08 14.88 14.03
N GLU A 48 1.25 14.52 15.30
CA GLU A 48 2.57 14.30 15.87
C GLU A 48 3.03 12.89 15.51
N GLN A 49 4.15 12.78 14.80
CA GLN A 49 4.74 11.50 14.40
C GLN A 49 6.21 11.45 14.77
N LEU A 50 6.66 10.30 15.27
CA LEU A 50 8.06 10.09 15.60
C LEU A 50 8.94 10.10 14.34
N TYR A 51 10.10 10.72 14.45
CA TYR A 51 11.05 10.88 13.34
C TYR A 51 12.44 10.42 13.76
N ASP A 52 13.01 9.50 12.99
CA ASP A 52 14.39 9.04 13.14
C ASP A 52 15.32 10.00 12.39
N LYS A 53 16.14 10.76 13.13
CA LYS A 53 17.05 11.77 12.56
C LYS A 53 18.27 11.16 11.88
N GLU A 54 18.67 9.94 12.23
CA GLU A 54 19.84 9.30 11.62
C GLU A 54 19.46 8.68 10.27
N LYS A 55 18.26 8.09 10.19
CA LYS A 55 17.73 7.47 8.96
C LYS A 55 16.88 8.40 8.11
N GLU A 56 16.63 9.62 8.60
CA GLU A 56 15.88 10.69 7.93
C GLU A 56 14.47 10.24 7.48
N LEU A 57 13.72 9.57 8.37
CA LEU A 57 12.39 9.07 8.06
C LEU A 57 11.41 9.12 9.24
N PHE A 58 10.13 9.26 8.92
CA PHE A 58 9.05 9.10 9.89
C PHE A 58 8.83 7.63 10.24
N LEU A 59 8.70 7.34 11.53
CA LEU A 59 8.48 5.99 12.05
C LEU A 59 6.98 5.67 12.04
N SER A 60 6.62 4.53 11.45
CA SER A 60 5.31 3.94 11.69
C SER A 60 5.27 3.28 13.05
N ASP A 61 4.09 3.14 13.65
CA ASP A 61 3.87 2.50 14.96
C ASP A 61 4.59 1.16 15.13
N ARG A 62 4.74 0.37 14.05
CA ARG A 62 5.44 -0.93 14.07
C ARG A 62 6.95 -0.84 14.33
N TYR A 63 7.55 0.34 14.25
CA TYR A 63 8.99 0.57 14.44
C TYR A 63 9.30 1.32 15.75
N VAL A 64 8.29 1.49 16.61
CA VAL A 64 8.40 2.13 17.92
C VAL A 64 8.20 1.03 18.97
N GLN A 65 9.11 0.93 19.94
CA GLN A 65 8.99 0.05 21.11
C GLN A 65 8.68 0.85 22.36
#